data_AF-A0A8T0BIR8-F1
#
_entry.id   AF-A0A8T0BIR8-F1
#
_cell.length_a   1.000
_cell.length_b   1.000
_cell.length_c   1.000
_cell.angle_alpha   90.00
_cell.angle_beta   90.00
_cell.angle_gamma   90.00
#
_symmetry.space_group_name_H-M   'P 1'
#
loop_
_entity.id
_entity.type
_entity.pdbx_description
1 polymer ?
#
loop_
_entity_poly.entity_id
_entity_poly.type
_entity_poly.pdbx_seq_one_letter_code
_entity_poly.pdbx_strand_id
1 'polypeptide(L)'
;MQLCMNTLYFDHHRALSSRNSAESRACRHFLTSTFLSGDTEKALKISFMMAHPQCSDHIRNDLGITHQFRNCDSGLGAVDRNAYYKRGFKDMVKKYSKWDLINQDQTIRLINWVQKDLYLDTSTVEYNEIMNAIKDAKKK
;
A
#
# COMPACT_ATOMS: atom_id res chain seq x y z
N MET A 1 13.85 1.00 24.03
CA MET A 1 13.60 0.80 22.58
C MET A 1 12.70 -0.42 22.40
N GLN A 2 11.41 -0.30 22.74
CA GLN A 2 10.44 -1.40 22.71
C GLN A 2 9.11 -0.90 22.11
N LEU A 3 9.24 -0.18 20.99
CA LEU A 3 8.16 0.49 20.26
C LEU A 3 8.04 -0.04 18.82
N CYS A 4 8.84 -1.05 18.42
CA CYS A 4 8.98 -1.41 17.00
C CYS A 4 8.28 -2.70 16.59
N MET A 5 8.23 -3.73 17.43
CA MET A 5 7.67 -5.04 17.00
C MET A 5 6.14 -5.11 17.11
N ASN A 6 5.57 -4.80 18.28
CA ASN A 6 4.10 -4.93 18.47
C ASN A 6 3.31 -3.87 17.70
N THR A 7 3.89 -2.68 17.55
CA THR A 7 3.31 -1.55 16.84
C THR A 7 3.18 -1.82 15.35
N LEU A 8 4.24 -2.27 14.69
CA LEU A 8 4.19 -2.59 13.26
C LEU A 8 3.45 -3.90 12.97
N TYR A 9 3.39 -4.83 13.94
CA TYR A 9 2.69 -6.10 13.79
C TYR A 9 1.22 -5.93 13.42
N PHE A 10 0.50 -5.04 14.10
CA PHE A 10 -0.91 -4.77 13.80
C PHE A 10 -1.11 -4.07 12.45
N ASP A 11 -0.21 -3.15 12.11
CA ASP A 11 -0.25 -2.47 10.82
C ASP A 11 0.01 -3.48 9.66
N HIS A 12 0.95 -4.40 9.84
CA HIS A 12 1.17 -5.50 8.90
C HIS A 12 -0.07 -6.37 8.75
N HIS A 13 -0.81 -6.66 9.83
CA HIS A 13 -2.04 -7.44 9.76
C HIS A 13 -3.19 -6.74 9.02
N ARG A 14 -3.21 -5.41 9.01
CA ARG A 14 -4.19 -4.61 8.27
C ARG A 14 -3.79 -4.45 6.80
N ALA A 15 -2.51 -4.47 6.47
CA ALA A 15 -2.03 -4.29 5.10
C ALA A 15 -2.57 -5.36 4.12
N LEU A 16 -3.07 -4.95 2.94
CA LEU A 16 -3.48 -5.84 1.84
C LEU A 16 -2.31 -6.54 1.16
N SER A 17 -1.10 -6.00 1.32
CA SER A 17 0.14 -6.61 0.85
C SER A 17 0.50 -7.90 1.61
N SER A 18 -0.07 -8.12 2.80
CA SER A 18 0.23 -9.27 3.65
C SER A 18 -0.98 -10.21 3.81
N ARG A 19 -0.80 -11.36 4.47
CA ARG A 19 -1.83 -12.38 4.81
C ARG A 19 -2.41 -13.19 3.64
N ASN A 20 -3.21 -14.19 3.99
CA ASN A 20 -3.78 -15.19 3.08
C ASN A 20 -5.27 -14.99 2.75
N SER A 21 -5.85 -13.83 3.05
CA SER A 21 -7.24 -13.57 2.68
C SER A 21 -7.41 -13.49 1.16
N ALA A 22 -8.63 -13.69 0.66
CA ALA A 22 -8.91 -13.69 -0.77
C ALA A 22 -8.54 -12.34 -1.42
N GLU A 23 -8.86 -11.24 -0.76
CA GLU A 23 -8.51 -9.90 -1.19
C GLU A 23 -6.99 -9.68 -1.18
N SER A 24 -6.27 -10.10 -0.14
CA SER A 24 -4.80 -9.96 -0.12
C SER A 24 -4.12 -10.79 -1.21
N ARG A 25 -4.63 -11.99 -1.50
CA ARG A 25 -4.15 -12.81 -2.64
C ARG A 25 -4.42 -12.11 -3.96
N ALA A 26 -5.63 -11.60 -4.17
CA ALA A 26 -5.99 -10.85 -5.38
C ALA A 26 -5.08 -9.64 -5.59
N CYS A 27 -4.84 -8.86 -4.54
CA CYS A 27 -3.95 -7.71 -4.59
C CYS A 27 -2.49 -8.11 -4.93
N ARG A 28 -1.95 -9.18 -4.32
CA ARG A 28 -0.60 -9.66 -4.66
C ARG A 28 -0.49 -10.16 -6.09
N HIS A 29 -1.51 -10.85 -6.60
CA HIS A 29 -1.55 -11.26 -8.01
C HIS A 29 -1.58 -10.03 -8.92
N PHE A 30 -2.43 -9.05 -8.64
CA PHE A 30 -2.50 -7.80 -9.41
C PHE A 30 -1.17 -7.02 -9.41
N LEU A 31 -0.54 -6.90 -8.24
CA LEU A 31 0.77 -6.27 -8.11
C LEU A 31 1.84 -7.02 -8.92
N THR A 32 1.85 -8.35 -8.86
CA THR A 32 2.78 -9.18 -9.64
C THR A 32 2.59 -8.94 -11.13
N SER A 33 1.34 -8.96 -11.61
CA SER A 33 1.03 -8.69 -13.02
C SER A 33 1.45 -7.29 -13.47
N THR A 34 1.37 -6.28 -12.58
CA THR A 34 1.81 -4.91 -12.88
C THR A 34 3.33 -4.81 -12.97
N PHE A 35 4.07 -5.52 -12.10
CA PHE A 35 5.53 -5.60 -12.27
C PHE A 35 5.91 -6.32 -13.57
N LEU A 36 5.20 -7.39 -13.94
CA LEU A 36 5.44 -8.14 -15.18
C LEU A 36 5.15 -7.31 -16.44
N SER A 37 4.27 -6.32 -16.38
CA SER A 37 4.01 -5.42 -17.51
C SER A 37 5.09 -4.34 -17.70
N GLY A 38 6.06 -4.24 -16.79
CA GLY A 38 7.14 -3.25 -16.85
C GLY A 38 6.77 -1.84 -16.36
N ASP A 39 5.55 -1.64 -15.84
CA ASP A 39 5.13 -0.36 -15.27
C ASP A 39 5.54 -0.27 -13.79
N THR A 40 6.85 -0.08 -13.57
CA THR A 40 7.43 -0.01 -12.22
C THR A 40 6.88 1.17 -11.40
N GLU A 41 6.58 2.31 -12.04
CA GLU A 41 6.02 3.47 -11.36
C GLU A 41 4.65 3.14 -10.75
N LYS A 42 3.76 2.56 -11.54
CA LYS A 42 2.45 2.10 -11.09
C LYS A 42 2.55 1.00 -10.05
N ALA A 43 3.44 0.02 -10.26
CA ALA A 43 3.65 -1.07 -9.30
C ALA A 43 4.09 -0.55 -7.93
N LEU A 44 4.95 0.48 -7.88
CA LEU A 44 5.35 1.12 -6.62
C LEU A 44 4.18 1.84 -5.94
N LYS A 45 3.36 2.60 -6.68
CA LYS A 45 2.17 3.25 -6.11
C LYS A 45 1.20 2.23 -5.49
N ILE A 46 0.90 1.16 -6.22
CA ILE A 46 0.05 0.06 -5.75
C ILE A 46 0.66 -0.59 -4.50
N SER A 47 1.97 -0.86 -4.51
CA SER A 47 2.68 -1.42 -3.36
C SER A 47 2.55 -0.54 -2.12
N PHE A 48 2.70 0.77 -2.27
CA PHE A 48 2.60 1.73 -1.16
C PHE A 48 1.18 1.80 -0.60
N MET A 49 0.16 1.84 -1.45
CA MET A 49 -1.25 1.77 -1.02
C MET A 49 -1.53 0.48 -0.23
N MET A 50 -1.12 -0.67 -0.77
CA MET A 50 -1.35 -1.98 -0.15
C MET A 50 -0.53 -2.22 1.11
N ALA A 51 0.61 -1.54 1.27
CA ALA A 51 1.45 -1.60 2.47
C ALA A 51 0.92 -0.69 3.58
N HIS A 52 0.21 0.39 3.23
CA HIS A 52 -0.33 1.31 4.21
C HIS A 52 -1.60 0.76 4.87
N PRO A 53 -1.64 0.62 6.21
CA PRO A 53 -2.78 0.01 6.91
C PRO A 53 -4.07 0.83 6.74
N GLN A 54 -3.99 2.16 6.80
CA GLN A 54 -5.17 3.02 6.61
C GLN A 54 -5.76 2.91 5.19
N CYS A 55 -4.93 2.91 4.15
CA CYS A 55 -5.41 2.75 2.77
C CYS A 55 -6.03 1.36 2.57
N SER A 56 -5.39 0.32 3.13
CA SER A 56 -5.92 -1.04 3.10
C SER A 56 -7.27 -1.17 3.82
N ASP A 57 -7.49 -0.44 4.91
CA ASP A 57 -8.78 -0.41 5.59
C ASP A 57 -9.83 0.36 4.80
N HIS A 58 -9.49 1.48 4.17
CA HIS A 58 -10.41 2.19 3.27
C HIS A 58 -10.88 1.27 2.13
N ILE A 59 -9.96 0.56 1.47
CA ILE A 59 -10.31 -0.37 0.39
C ILE A 59 -11.26 -1.46 0.88
N ARG A 60 -11.01 -2.02 2.06
CA ARG A 60 -11.90 -3.05 2.63
C ARG A 60 -13.28 -2.47 2.96
N ASN A 61 -13.34 -1.30 3.57
CA ASN A 61 -14.59 -0.63 3.92
C ASN A 61 -15.42 -0.30 2.67
N ASP A 62 -14.79 0.25 1.64
CA ASP A 62 -15.46 0.58 0.37
C ASP A 62 -15.95 -0.65 -0.40
N LEU A 63 -15.36 -1.82 -0.13
CA LEU A 63 -15.79 -3.12 -0.66
C LEU A 63 -16.74 -3.87 0.28
N GLY A 64 -17.14 -3.28 1.41
CA GLY A 64 -17.99 -3.94 2.41
C GLY A 64 -17.36 -5.18 3.06
N ILE A 65 -16.03 -5.29 3.05
CA ILE A 65 -15.29 -6.42 3.64
C ILE A 65 -15.14 -6.16 5.14
N THR A 66 -15.95 -6.85 5.95
CA THR A 66 -15.83 -6.81 7.40
C THR A 66 -14.68 -7.68 7.87
N HIS A 67 -13.73 -7.07 8.57
CA HIS A 67 -12.63 -7.78 9.20
C HIS A 67 -12.58 -7.40 10.68
N GLN A 68 -12.52 -8.40 11.57
CA GLN A 68 -12.52 -8.18 13.02
C GLN A 68 -11.14 -7.71 13.52
N PHE A 69 -10.69 -6.53 13.09
CA PHE A 69 -9.48 -5.88 13.61
C PHE A 69 -9.79 -4.78 14.64
N ARG A 70 -11.04 -4.73 15.13
CA ARG A 70 -11.62 -3.61 15.89
C ARG A 70 -10.80 -3.10 17.08
N ASN A 71 -9.83 -3.87 17.60
CA ASN A 71 -9.08 -3.53 18.82
C ASN A 71 -7.55 -3.55 18.65
N CYS A 72 -7.03 -3.49 17.42
CA CYS A 72 -5.60 -3.56 17.17
C CYS A 72 -4.96 -2.17 17.18
N ASP A 73 -4.79 -1.61 18.38
CA ASP A 73 -4.07 -0.35 18.55
C ASP A 73 -2.57 -0.61 18.37
N SER A 74 -1.97 -0.10 17.29
CA SER A 74 -0.53 -0.20 17.11
C SER A 74 0.24 0.62 18.15
N GLY A 75 -0.43 1.46 18.95
CA GLY A 75 0.25 2.33 19.92
C GLY A 75 1.02 3.49 19.26
N LEU A 76 0.97 3.59 17.92
CA LEU A 76 1.34 4.78 17.16
C LEU A 76 0.06 5.55 16.82
N GLY A 77 0.05 6.84 17.17
CA GLY A 77 -0.97 7.76 16.70
C GLY A 77 -0.98 7.83 15.18
N ALA A 78 -2.14 8.18 14.60
CA ALA A 78 -2.32 8.25 13.15
C ALA A 78 -1.28 9.15 12.45
N VAL A 79 -0.90 10.26 13.09
CA VAL A 79 0.10 11.21 12.57
C VAL A 79 1.48 10.56 12.49
N ASP A 80 1.93 9.90 13.56
CA ASP A 80 3.24 9.26 13.61
C ASP A 80 3.34 8.08 12.65
N ARG A 81 2.23 7.33 12.49
CA ARG A 81 2.12 6.26 11.51
C ARG A 81 2.29 6.78 10.08
N ASN A 82 1.56 7.84 9.71
CA ASN A 82 1.64 8.39 8.35
C ASN A 82 3.03 8.96 8.06
N ALA A 83 3.68 9.60 9.05
CA ALA A 83 5.06 10.07 8.93
C ALA A 83 6.04 8.91 8.72
N TYR A 84 5.87 7.79 9.46
CA TYR A 84 6.68 6.59 9.32
C TYR A 84 6.60 6.00 7.90
N TYR A 85 5.39 5.74 7.41
CA TYR A 85 5.20 5.18 6.07
C TYR A 85 5.66 6.14 4.97
N LYS A 86 5.37 7.44 5.08
CA LYS A 86 5.85 8.46 4.14
C LYS A 86 7.38 8.43 4.01
N ARG A 87 8.10 8.36 5.12
CA ARG A 87 9.56 8.26 5.11
C ARG A 87 10.02 6.99 4.41
N GLY A 88 9.47 5.83 4.80
CA GLY A 88 9.79 4.54 4.19
C GLY A 88 9.55 4.50 2.68
N PHE A 89 8.42 5.04 2.22
CA PHE A 89 8.09 5.09 0.79
C PHE A 89 9.07 5.96 -0.01
N LYS A 90 9.47 7.12 0.52
CA LYS A 90 10.51 7.94 -0.13
C LYS A 90 11.84 7.21 -0.22
N ASP A 91 12.23 6.50 0.84
CA ASP A 91 13.48 5.74 0.85
C ASP A 91 13.43 4.58 -0.15
N MET A 92 12.26 3.93 -0.30
CA MET A 92 12.04 2.91 -1.33
C MET A 92 12.16 3.48 -2.74
N VAL A 93 11.54 4.64 -3.03
CA VAL A 93 11.66 5.30 -4.35
C VAL A 93 13.12 5.61 -4.67
N LYS A 94 13.87 6.19 -3.72
CA LYS A 94 15.30 6.47 -3.88
C LYS A 94 16.11 5.20 -4.13
N LYS A 95 15.77 4.09 -3.48
CA LYS A 95 16.44 2.81 -3.66
C LYS A 95 16.21 2.24 -5.05
N TYR A 96 14.97 2.29 -5.56
CA TYR A 96 14.64 1.87 -6.92
C TYR A 96 15.35 2.73 -7.97
N SER A 97 15.43 4.04 -7.74
CA SER A 97 16.20 4.95 -8.60
C SER A 97 17.69 4.60 -8.60
N LYS A 98 18.29 4.35 -7.43
CA LYS A 98 19.69 3.93 -7.30
C LYS A 98 20.00 2.59 -7.98
N TRP A 99 19.00 1.74 -8.13
CA TRP A 99 19.11 0.45 -8.82
C TRP A 99 18.76 0.52 -10.30
N ASP A 100 18.59 1.72 -10.85
CA ASP A 100 18.20 1.96 -12.25
C ASP A 100 16.89 1.24 -12.66
N LEU A 101 16.02 0.94 -11.68
CA LEU A 101 14.71 0.32 -11.90
C LEU A 101 13.64 1.35 -12.29
N ILE A 102 13.90 2.63 -12.03
CA ILE A 102 13.10 3.77 -12.44
C ILE A 102 14.02 4.92 -12.87
N ASN A 103 13.60 5.70 -13.86
CA ASN A 103 14.37 6.86 -14.32
C ASN A 103 14.17 8.09 -13.42
N GLN A 104 14.90 9.16 -13.71
CA GLN A 104 14.86 10.40 -12.92
C GLN A 104 13.47 11.06 -12.90
N ASP A 105 12.77 11.08 -14.03
CA ASP A 105 11.43 11.67 -14.11
C ASP A 105 10.41 10.88 -13.29
N GLN A 106 10.43 9.55 -13.38
CA GLN A 106 9.63 8.64 -12.55
C GLN A 106 9.94 8.86 -11.06
N THR A 107 11.21 9.02 -10.72
CA THR A 107 11.66 9.30 -9.35
C THR A 107 11.06 10.60 -8.82
N ILE A 108 11.13 11.69 -9.59
CA ILE A 108 10.58 13.00 -9.21
C ILE A 108 9.06 12.90 -9.03
N ARG A 109 8.36 12.28 -9.99
CA ARG A 109 6.90 12.09 -9.91
C ARG A 109 6.50 11.27 -8.68
N LEU A 110 7.17 10.16 -8.41
CA LEU A 110 6.89 9.30 -7.25
C LEU A 110 7.18 10.00 -5.93
N ILE A 111 8.31 10.72 -5.80
CA ILE A 111 8.61 11.49 -4.58
C ILE A 111 7.55 12.57 -4.34
N ASN A 112 7.14 13.29 -5.38
CA ASN A 112 6.08 14.30 -5.27
C ASN A 112 4.73 13.67 -4.91
N TRP A 113 4.43 12.51 -5.48
CA TRP A 113 3.22 11.74 -5.21
C TRP A 113 3.17 11.27 -3.74
N VAL A 114 4.28 10.72 -3.22
CA VAL A 114 4.41 10.34 -1.81
C VAL A 114 4.38 11.56 -0.89
N GLN A 115 5.02 12.67 -1.27
CA GLN A 115 5.02 13.91 -0.48
C GLN A 115 3.61 14.44 -0.23
N LYS A 116 2.74 14.33 -1.23
CA LYS A 116 1.34 14.77 -1.23
C LYS A 116 0.36 13.76 -0.61
N ASP A 117 0.86 12.68 0.00
CA ASP A 117 0.02 11.63 0.61
C ASP A 117 -0.96 10.95 -0.36
N LEU A 118 -0.66 10.93 -1.67
CA LEU A 118 -1.60 10.39 -2.67
C LEU A 118 -1.82 8.87 -2.57
N TYR A 119 -1.02 8.14 -1.77
CA TYR A 119 -1.29 6.75 -1.40
C TYR A 119 -2.49 6.58 -0.44
N LEU A 120 -3.02 7.68 0.12
CA LEU A 120 -4.25 7.70 0.93
C LEU A 120 -5.46 8.25 0.15
N ASP A 121 -5.24 8.77 -1.06
CA ASP A 121 -6.29 9.37 -1.88
C ASP A 121 -7.09 8.28 -2.62
N THR A 122 -8.36 8.16 -2.25
CA THR A 122 -9.30 7.16 -2.78
C THR A 122 -9.79 7.50 -4.20
N SER A 123 -9.49 8.69 -4.72
CA SER A 123 -9.87 9.11 -6.08
C SER A 123 -8.84 8.72 -7.15
N THR A 124 -7.68 8.20 -6.74
CA THR A 124 -6.61 7.81 -7.67
C THR A 124 -7.00 6.63 -8.56
N VAL A 125 -6.40 6.56 -9.75
CA VAL A 125 -6.62 5.45 -10.70
C VAL A 125 -6.19 4.14 -10.07
N GLU A 126 -5.03 4.13 -9.41
CA GLU A 126 -4.46 2.93 -8.79
C GLU A 126 -5.34 2.39 -7.65
N TYR A 127 -6.00 3.28 -6.87
CA TYR A 127 -6.95 2.85 -5.84
C TYR A 127 -8.14 2.10 -6.46
N ASN A 128 -8.74 2.66 -7.51
CA ASN A 128 -9.86 2.04 -8.22
C ASN A 128 -9.47 0.72 -8.87
N GLU A 129 -8.26 0.61 -9.41
CA GLU A 129 -7.76 -0.64 -9.99
C GLU A 129 -7.55 -1.73 -8.94
N ILE A 130 -7.04 -1.39 -7.75
CA ILE A 130 -6.94 -2.34 -6.63
C ILE A 130 -8.33 -2.84 -6.24
N MET A 131 -9.31 -1.94 -6.12
CA MET A 131 -10.70 -2.33 -5.82
C MET A 131 -11.27 -3.28 -6.87
N ASN A 132 -11.06 -2.99 -8.16
CA ASN A 132 -11.54 -3.82 -9.26
C ASN A 132 -10.87 -5.20 -9.26
N ALA A 133 -9.56 -5.28 -9.01
CA ALA A 133 -8.85 -6.55 -8.89
C ALA A 133 -9.44 -7.45 -7.79
N ILE A 134 -9.81 -6.88 -6.64
CA ILE A 134 -10.47 -7.63 -5.57
C ILE A 134 -11.89 -8.06 -5.98
N LYS A 135 -12.67 -7.18 -6.60
CA LYS A 135 -14.04 -7.49 -7.07
C LYS A 135 -14.03 -8.63 -8.09
N ASP A 136 -13.11 -8.61 -9.03
CA ASP A 136 -13.03 -9.63 -10.09
C ASP A 136 -12.56 -10.97 -9.56
N ALA A 137 -11.68 -10.97 -8.55
CA ALA A 137 -11.29 -12.21 -7.87
C ALA A 137 -12.44 -12.86 -7.08
N LYS A 138 -13.44 -12.09 -6.64
CA LYS A 138 -14.65 -12.62 -5.97
C LYS A 138 -15.68 -13.23 -6.93
N LYS A 139 -15.61 -12.90 -8.24
CA LYS A 139 -16.52 -13.43 -9.27
C LYS A 139 -16.08 -14.80 -9.81
N LYS A 140 -14.84 -15.19 -9.54
CA LYS A 140 -14.24 -16.47 -9.94
C LYS A 140 -14.40 -17.50 -8.83
#